data_AF-A0A9P0I366-F1
#
_entry.id   AF-A0A9P0I366-F1
#
_cell.length_a   1.000
_cell.length_b   1.000
_cell.length_c   1.000
_cell.angle_alpha   90.00
_cell.angle_beta   90.00
_cell.angle_gamma   90.00
#
_symmetry.space_group_name_H-M   'P 1'
#
loop_
_entity.id
_entity.type
_entity.pdbx_description
1 polymer ?
#
loop_
_entity_poly.entity_id
_entity_poly.type
_entity_poly.pdbx_seq_one_letter_code
_entity_poly.pdbx_strand_id
1 'polypeptide(L)'
;MMNSRHYRERLIDEVKKYPVLYDTQHENHRDIDVRDRCWLEISDRLGANSEVLKREWKILRDSMRQALKRSKTGATTKSGLPCKKWRFQSRMAFVLPYMTIRRNQRSVKSNIKVDDMEAGSEHEREAEAWEPSPQADSDHDSLDLFFASVCQSTKRLPRKLQSSVKRQVLDALLRVEEEWEVEQAESKTEVNKNF
;
A
#
# COMPACT_ATOMS: atom_id res chain seq x y z
N MET A 1 -8.71 -24.75 -9.54
CA MET A 1 -8.25 -23.42 -9.08
C MET A 1 -9.14 -22.97 -7.94
N MET A 2 -8.58 -22.53 -6.81
CA MET A 2 -9.40 -21.99 -5.71
C MET A 2 -10.03 -20.67 -6.16
N ASN A 3 -11.36 -20.55 -6.09
CA ASN A 3 -12.05 -19.30 -6.39
C ASN A 3 -11.47 -18.16 -5.54
N SER A 4 -11.10 -17.03 -6.18
CA SER A 4 -10.55 -15.83 -5.52
C SER A 4 -11.38 -15.39 -4.30
N ARG A 5 -12.71 -15.61 -4.37
CA ARG A 5 -13.64 -15.44 -3.24
C ARG A 5 -13.27 -16.26 -2.00
N HIS A 6 -13.11 -17.57 -2.17
CA HIS A 6 -12.85 -18.50 -1.07
C HIS A 6 -11.45 -18.27 -0.49
N TYR A 7 -10.49 -17.93 -1.36
CA TYR A 7 -9.15 -17.54 -0.94
C TYR A 7 -9.16 -16.33 0.00
N ARG A 8 -9.89 -15.26 -0.37
CA ARG A 8 -10.06 -14.07 0.48
C ARG A 8 -10.76 -14.39 1.80
N GLU A 9 -11.74 -15.29 1.80
CA GLU A 9 -12.42 -15.73 3.03
C GLU A 9 -11.46 -16.45 3.97
N ARG A 10 -10.65 -17.38 3.45
CA ARG A 10 -9.61 -18.06 4.23
C ARG A 10 -8.56 -17.08 4.76
N LEU A 11 -8.13 -16.11 3.96
CA LEU A 11 -7.21 -15.07 4.40
C LEU A 11 -7.77 -14.29 5.59
N ILE A 12 -9.03 -13.85 5.52
CA ILE A 12 -9.68 -13.13 6.61
C ILE A 12 -9.73 -14.01 7.88
N ASP A 13 -10.09 -15.28 7.74
CA ASP A 13 -10.20 -16.21 8.87
C ASP A 13 -8.85 -16.51 9.52
N GLU A 14 -7.76 -16.62 8.75
CA GLU A 14 -6.43 -16.77 9.31
C GLU A 14 -5.95 -15.48 9.98
N VAL A 15 -6.09 -14.31 9.34
CA VAL A 15 -5.68 -13.02 9.94
C VAL A 15 -6.43 -12.74 11.25
N LYS A 16 -7.70 -13.14 11.34
CA LYS A 16 -8.51 -13.01 12.57
C LYS A 16 -7.87 -13.67 13.79
N LYS A 17 -7.05 -14.71 13.61
CA LYS A 17 -6.36 -15.43 14.70
C LYS A 17 -5.18 -14.65 15.29
N TYR A 18 -4.71 -13.60 14.60
CA TYR A 18 -3.52 -12.84 14.99
C TYR A 18 -3.85 -11.37 15.26
N PRO A 19 -4.30 -11.02 16.48
CA PRO A 19 -4.62 -9.64 16.86
C PRO A 19 -3.53 -8.63 16.55
N VAL A 20 -2.26 -9.02 16.69
CA VAL A 20 -1.09 -8.17 16.37
C VAL A 20 -1.11 -7.58 14.94
N LEU A 21 -1.80 -8.22 13.99
CA LEU A 21 -1.89 -7.74 12.61
C LEU A 21 -2.88 -6.57 12.41
N TYR A 22 -3.86 -6.40 13.29
CA TYR A 22 -4.97 -5.46 13.08
C TYR A 22 -5.33 -4.62 14.31
N ASP A 23 -5.00 -5.07 15.51
CA ASP A 23 -5.21 -4.35 16.75
C ASP A 23 -4.09 -3.35 16.98
N THR A 24 -4.43 -2.06 16.89
CA THR A 24 -3.47 -0.95 17.08
C THR A 24 -3.08 -0.73 18.55
N GLN A 25 -3.83 -1.29 19.50
CA GLN A 25 -3.58 -1.23 20.93
C GLN A 25 -2.77 -2.43 21.44
N HIS A 26 -2.57 -3.45 20.61
CA HIS A 26 -1.79 -4.62 20.98
C HIS A 26 -0.32 -4.23 21.20
N GLU A 27 0.27 -4.69 22.30
CA GLU A 27 1.65 -4.36 22.74
C GLU A 27 2.67 -4.57 21.61
N ASN A 28 2.59 -5.72 20.96
CA ASN A 28 3.48 -6.08 19.87
C ASN A 28 3.09 -5.52 18.48
N HIS A 29 2.06 -4.68 18.36
CA HIS A 29 1.64 -4.16 17.05
C HIS A 29 2.71 -3.27 16.39
N ARG A 30 3.51 -2.60 17.21
CA ARG A 30 4.62 -1.75 16.76
C ARG A 30 5.87 -2.55 16.38
N ASP A 31 5.96 -3.79 16.84
CA ASP A 31 7.06 -4.68 16.54
C ASP A 31 6.90 -5.24 15.12
N ILE A 32 7.87 -4.93 14.27
CA ILE A 32 7.88 -5.35 12.87
C ILE A 32 8.15 -6.85 12.78
N ASP A 33 9.03 -7.40 13.61
CA ASP A 33 9.47 -8.78 13.56
C ASP A 33 8.38 -9.73 14.09
N VAL A 34 7.63 -9.32 15.13
CA VAL A 34 6.45 -10.09 15.58
C VAL A 34 5.39 -10.12 14.48
N ARG A 35 5.09 -8.97 13.87
CA ARG A 35 4.08 -8.89 12.80
C ARG A 35 4.49 -9.73 11.59
N ASP A 36 5.76 -9.71 11.22
CA ASP A 36 6.28 -10.48 10.10
C ASP A 36 6.24 -11.98 10.38
N ARG A 37 6.57 -12.41 11.60
CA ARG A 37 6.40 -13.82 11.99
C ARG A 37 4.95 -14.29 11.85
N CYS A 38 3.98 -13.48 12.27
CA CYS A 38 2.57 -13.82 12.06
C CYS A 38 2.19 -13.91 10.57
N TRP A 39 2.71 -13.02 9.73
CA TRP A 39 2.49 -13.11 8.29
C TRP A 39 3.13 -14.34 7.64
N LEU A 40 4.32 -14.74 8.11
CA LEU A 40 4.97 -15.97 7.67
C LEU A 40 4.16 -17.21 8.08
N GLU A 41 3.60 -17.24 9.28
CA GLU A 41 2.74 -18.34 9.72
C GLU A 41 1.45 -18.46 8.88
N ILE A 42 0.84 -17.32 8.53
CA ILE A 42 -0.32 -17.31 7.62
C ILE A 42 0.09 -17.74 6.20
N SER A 43 1.26 -17.30 5.75
CA SER A 43 1.86 -17.66 4.45
C SER A 43 2.03 -19.17 4.31
N ASP A 44 2.60 -19.82 5.33
CA ASP A 44 2.77 -21.26 5.39
C ASP A 44 1.42 -22.00 5.31
N ARG A 45 0.42 -21.55 6.09
CA ARG A 45 -0.92 -22.17 6.12
C ARG A 45 -1.73 -22.01 4.84
N LEU A 46 -1.52 -20.91 4.11
CA LEU A 46 -2.22 -20.62 2.85
C LEU A 46 -1.42 -21.06 1.61
N GLY A 47 -0.15 -21.46 1.78
CA GLY A 47 0.73 -21.85 0.68
C GLY A 47 1.01 -20.69 -0.29
N ALA A 48 1.06 -19.46 0.21
CA ALA A 48 1.21 -18.26 -0.61
C ALA A 48 2.21 -17.28 0.02
N ASN A 49 2.93 -16.52 -0.80
CA ASN A 49 3.93 -15.55 -0.33
C ASN A 49 3.31 -14.52 0.65
N SER A 50 3.98 -14.29 1.79
CA SER A 50 3.56 -13.31 2.81
C SER A 50 3.31 -11.92 2.24
N GLU A 51 4.07 -11.49 1.23
CA GLU A 51 3.90 -10.16 0.61
C GLU A 51 2.61 -10.08 -0.22
N VAL A 52 2.26 -11.16 -0.92
CA VAL A 52 0.99 -11.27 -1.66
C VAL A 52 -0.18 -11.23 -0.68
N LEU A 53 -0.08 -11.94 0.46
CA LEU A 53 -1.11 -11.94 1.50
C LEU A 53 -1.27 -10.58 2.17
N LYS A 54 -0.17 -9.87 2.45
CA LYS A 54 -0.20 -8.49 2.96
C LYS A 54 -0.89 -7.54 1.99
N ARG A 55 -0.62 -7.66 0.68
CA ARG A 55 -1.27 -6.88 -0.39
C ARG A 55 -2.77 -7.16 -0.45
N GLU A 56 -3.18 -8.42 -0.52
CA GLU A 56 -4.59 -8.81 -0.52
C GLU A 56 -5.32 -8.34 0.75
N TRP A 57 -4.68 -8.45 1.91
CA TRP A 57 -5.23 -7.93 3.16
C TRP A 57 -5.40 -6.40 3.15
N LYS A 58 -4.46 -5.66 2.55
CA LYS A 58 -4.59 -4.21 2.36
C LYS A 58 -5.81 -3.89 1.48
N ILE A 59 -5.95 -4.56 0.33
CA ILE A 59 -7.09 -4.40 -0.59
C ILE A 59 -8.41 -4.67 0.13
N LEU A 60 -8.49 -5.74 0.92
CA LEU A 60 -9.66 -6.07 1.73
C LEU A 60 -10.01 -4.96 2.73
N ARG A 61 -9.02 -4.45 3.49
CA ARG A 61 -9.26 -3.35 4.43
C ARG A 61 -9.69 -2.06 3.74
N ASP A 62 -9.11 -1.73 2.58
CA ASP A 62 -9.48 -0.53 1.82
C ASP A 62 -10.90 -0.65 1.26
N SER A 63 -11.27 -1.81 0.73
CA SER A 63 -12.63 -2.12 0.29
C SER A 63 -13.64 -2.01 1.44
N MET A 64 -13.26 -2.46 2.64
CA MET A 64 -14.07 -2.28 3.85
C MET A 64 -14.26 -0.80 4.22
N ARG A 65 -13.19 0.02 4.17
CA ARG A 65 -13.29 1.48 4.43
C ARG A 65 -14.24 2.14 3.46
N GLN A 66 -14.12 1.83 2.16
CA GLN A 66 -15.00 2.38 1.12
C GLN A 66 -16.45 1.95 1.33
N ALA A 67 -16.70 0.68 1.68
CA ALA A 67 -18.04 0.20 1.99
C ALA A 67 -18.67 0.92 3.19
N LEU A 68 -17.91 1.12 4.27
CA LEU A 68 -18.37 1.88 5.45
C LEU A 68 -18.62 3.35 5.11
N LYS A 69 -17.79 3.97 4.28
CA LYS A 69 -17.99 5.36 3.80
C LYS A 69 -19.30 5.46 3.03
N ARG A 70 -19.55 4.57 2.07
CA ARG A 70 -20.81 4.52 1.30
C ARG A 70 -22.03 4.33 2.20
N SER A 71 -21.93 3.47 3.21
CA SER A 71 -23.02 3.25 4.17
C SER A 71 -23.29 4.46 5.07
N LYS A 72 -22.27 5.21 5.49
CA LYS A 72 -22.41 6.37 6.38
C LYS A 72 -22.91 7.62 5.66
N THR A 73 -22.54 7.81 4.40
CA THR A 73 -22.99 8.95 3.58
C THR A 73 -24.42 8.79 3.07
N GLY A 74 -25.12 7.71 3.45
CA GLY A 74 -26.50 7.48 3.02
C GLY A 74 -26.63 7.33 1.50
N ALA A 75 -25.55 6.90 0.83
CA ALA A 75 -25.53 6.77 -0.62
C ALA A 75 -26.55 5.71 -1.03
N THR A 76 -27.72 6.17 -1.47
CA THR A 76 -28.69 5.36 -2.20
C THR A 76 -28.07 5.01 -3.54
N THR A 77 -28.33 3.80 -4.03
CA THR A 77 -28.01 3.51 -5.44
C THR A 77 -28.84 4.45 -6.33
N LYS A 78 -28.49 4.58 -7.62
CA LYS A 78 -29.29 5.35 -8.61
C LYS A 78 -30.80 4.95 -8.63
N SER A 79 -31.13 3.83 -8.00
CA SER A 79 -32.48 3.25 -7.85
C SER A 79 -33.14 3.52 -6.47
N GLY A 80 -32.56 4.36 -5.61
CA GLY A 80 -33.13 4.68 -4.29
C GLY A 80 -32.99 3.59 -3.23
N LEU A 81 -32.32 2.47 -3.54
CA LEU A 81 -32.17 1.34 -2.62
C LEU A 81 -30.98 1.54 -1.67
N PRO A 82 -31.05 1.02 -0.42
CA PRO A 82 -29.93 1.02 0.50
C PRO A 82 -28.70 0.34 -0.10
N CYS A 83 -27.52 0.95 0.07
CA CYS A 83 -26.26 0.34 -0.35
C CYS A 83 -26.11 -1.07 0.25
N LYS A 84 -25.95 -2.07 -0.62
CA LYS A 84 -25.79 -3.48 -0.23
C LYS A 84 -24.60 -3.64 0.71
N LYS A 85 -24.81 -4.34 1.85
CA LYS A 85 -23.73 -4.68 2.80
C LYS A 85 -22.59 -5.36 2.04
N TRP A 86 -21.35 -4.92 2.31
CA TRP A 86 -20.19 -5.47 1.64
C TRP A 86 -20.01 -6.93 2.03
N ARG A 87 -19.68 -7.79 1.06
CA ARG A 87 -19.81 -9.25 1.22
C ARG A 87 -18.91 -9.83 2.33
N PHE A 88 -17.78 -9.20 2.61
CA PHE A 88 -16.86 -9.60 3.68
C PHE A 88 -17.07 -8.81 4.98
N GLN A 89 -18.07 -7.92 5.04
CA GLN A 89 -18.29 -7.02 6.17
C GLN A 89 -18.49 -7.77 7.50
N SER A 90 -19.27 -8.87 7.50
CA SER A 90 -19.47 -9.68 8.70
C SER A 90 -18.19 -10.39 9.13
N ARG A 91 -17.44 -10.99 8.19
CA ARG A 91 -16.19 -11.69 8.48
C ARG A 91 -15.07 -10.76 8.94
N MET A 92 -15.01 -9.53 8.43
CA MET A 92 -14.02 -8.53 8.82
C MET A 92 -14.47 -7.63 9.99
N ALA A 93 -15.64 -7.86 10.57
CA ALA A 93 -16.19 -7.02 11.63
C ALA A 93 -15.26 -6.90 12.85
N PHE A 94 -14.43 -7.92 13.12
CA PHE A 94 -13.45 -7.92 14.21
C PHE A 94 -12.39 -6.82 14.11
N VAL A 95 -12.14 -6.29 12.90
CA VAL A 95 -11.17 -5.21 12.68
C VAL A 95 -11.76 -3.85 13.04
N LEU A 96 -13.09 -3.70 12.95
CA LEU A 96 -13.79 -2.42 13.10
C LEU A 96 -13.42 -1.63 14.36
N PRO A 97 -13.32 -2.23 15.57
CA PRO A 97 -13.00 -1.50 16.79
C PRO A 97 -11.61 -0.84 16.75
N TYR A 98 -10.67 -1.49 16.08
CA TYR A 98 -9.25 -1.09 16.02
C TYR A 98 -8.94 -0.21 14.81
N MET A 99 -9.90 -0.08 13.90
CA MET A 99 -9.78 0.66 12.66
C MET A 99 -9.97 2.13 12.95
N THR A 100 -8.91 2.79 13.46
CA THR A 100 -8.92 4.21 13.76
C THR A 100 -9.39 4.99 12.53
N ILE A 101 -10.60 5.53 12.60
CA ILE A 101 -11.04 6.62 11.73
C ILE A 101 -10.18 7.79 12.20
N ARG A 102 -9.13 8.14 11.46
CA ARG A 102 -8.46 9.44 11.64
C ARG A 102 -9.54 10.50 11.39
N ARG A 103 -10.26 10.90 12.44
CA ARG A 103 -11.00 12.15 12.45
C ARG A 103 -9.91 13.20 12.35
N ASN A 104 -9.81 13.84 11.20
CA ASN A 104 -8.92 14.97 10.99
C ASN A 104 -9.45 16.14 11.83
N GLN A 105 -9.31 16.06 13.15
CA GLN A 105 -9.53 17.17 14.07
C GLN A 105 -8.32 18.06 13.94
N ARG A 106 -8.31 18.89 12.90
CA ARG A 106 -7.48 20.09 12.86
C ARG A 106 -8.00 21.01 13.97
N SER A 107 -7.54 20.77 15.19
CA SER A 107 -7.70 21.69 16.30
C SER A 107 -6.87 22.94 15.96
N VAL A 108 -7.58 24.01 15.62
CA VAL A 108 -7.01 25.33 15.35
C VAL A 108 -6.34 25.79 16.63
N LYS A 109 -5.00 25.85 16.64
CA LYS A 109 -4.19 26.36 17.75
C LYS A 109 -4.11 27.89 17.65
N SER A 110 -4.29 28.59 18.76
CA SER A 110 -3.94 30.01 18.90
C SER A 110 -2.62 30.17 19.68
N ASN A 111 -1.65 30.75 18.97
CA ASN A 111 -0.53 31.61 19.40
C ASN A 111 0.53 31.11 20.41
N ILE A 112 1.79 31.04 19.96
CA ILE A 112 2.82 32.09 20.13
C ILE A 112 3.98 31.80 19.15
N LYS A 113 4.43 32.86 18.47
CA LYS A 113 5.48 33.00 17.43
C LYS A 113 6.88 33.00 18.09
N VAL A 114 8.06 32.81 17.49
CA VAL A 114 8.78 33.16 16.23
C VAL A 114 10.06 32.27 16.24
N ASP A 115 10.80 31.87 15.19
CA ASP A 115 11.37 32.55 14.00
C ASP A 115 11.98 31.42 13.09
N ASP A 116 11.55 31.24 11.82
CA ASP A 116 12.23 31.61 10.54
C ASP A 116 13.33 30.60 10.10
N MET A 117 13.43 29.99 8.90
CA MET A 117 13.16 30.35 7.48
C MET A 117 13.20 29.02 6.64
N GLU A 118 12.11 28.44 6.15
CA GLU A 118 11.41 28.60 4.86
C GLU A 118 12.13 28.09 3.58
N ALA A 119 11.56 27.05 2.97
CA ALA A 119 11.43 26.88 1.51
C ALA A 119 10.37 25.80 1.22
N GLY A 120 9.10 26.19 1.36
CA GLY A 120 7.98 25.47 0.81
C GLY A 120 7.23 26.42 -0.11
N SER A 121 7.28 26.18 -1.42
CA SER A 121 6.33 26.76 -2.36
C SER A 121 5.48 25.64 -2.95
N GLU A 122 4.18 25.85 -2.88
CA GLU A 122 3.10 24.98 -3.28
C GLU A 122 3.08 24.78 -4.82
N HIS A 123 2.68 23.60 -5.25
CA HIS A 123 1.81 23.48 -6.42
C HIS A 123 0.76 22.39 -6.17
N GLU A 124 -0.48 22.85 -6.10
CA GLU A 124 -1.69 22.05 -6.22
C GLU A 124 -1.86 21.52 -7.65
N ARG A 125 -2.61 20.41 -7.77
CA ARG A 125 -3.24 19.82 -8.97
C ARG A 125 -2.23 19.16 -9.93
N GLU A 126 -2.39 17.90 -10.28
CA GLU A 126 -3.60 17.35 -10.90
C GLU A 126 -3.76 15.87 -10.56
N ALA A 127 -5.02 15.45 -10.43
CA ALA A 127 -5.37 14.06 -10.29
C ALA A 127 -5.18 13.36 -11.64
N GLU A 128 -3.98 12.87 -11.92
CA GLU A 128 -3.85 11.69 -12.78
C GLU A 128 -4.31 10.50 -11.94
N ALA A 129 -5.63 10.33 -11.93
CA ALA A 129 -6.20 9.03 -11.70
C ALA A 129 -5.60 8.11 -12.76
N TRP A 130 -4.49 7.45 -12.43
CA TRP A 130 -4.13 6.21 -13.08
C TRP A 130 -5.31 5.28 -12.87
N GLU A 131 -6.23 5.30 -13.82
CA GLU A 131 -7.09 4.17 -14.07
C GLU A 131 -6.12 3.00 -14.29
N PRO A 132 -6.13 1.98 -13.42
CA PRO A 132 -5.31 0.82 -13.68
C PRO A 132 -5.83 0.23 -14.99
N SER A 133 -5.05 0.40 -16.06
CA SER A 133 -5.27 -0.28 -17.33
C SER A 133 -5.60 -1.74 -17.02
N PRO A 134 -6.68 -2.32 -17.57
CA PRO A 134 -7.12 -3.68 -17.23
C PRO A 134 -6.14 -4.81 -17.60
N GLN A 135 -4.95 -4.47 -18.08
CA GLN A 135 -3.89 -5.38 -18.48
C GLN A 135 -2.76 -5.27 -17.47
N ALA A 136 -2.98 -5.90 -16.32
CA ALA A 136 -1.91 -6.14 -15.36
C ALA A 136 -0.90 -7.10 -16.00
N ASP A 137 0.21 -6.56 -16.51
CA ASP A 137 1.38 -7.35 -16.85
C ASP A 137 1.90 -8.03 -15.57
N SER A 138 2.02 -9.36 -15.64
CA SER A 138 2.49 -10.23 -14.55
C SER A 138 3.85 -9.81 -13.97
N ASP A 139 4.65 -9.05 -14.72
CA ASP A 139 5.98 -8.59 -14.32
C ASP A 139 5.96 -7.37 -13.40
N HIS A 140 5.01 -6.45 -13.58
CA HIS A 140 4.89 -5.29 -12.69
C HIS A 140 4.56 -5.75 -11.27
N ASP A 141 3.73 -6.78 -11.14
CA ASP A 141 3.39 -7.40 -9.86
C ASP A 141 4.61 -8.04 -9.18
N SER A 142 5.53 -8.64 -9.96
CA SER A 142 6.77 -9.26 -9.46
C SER A 142 7.77 -8.21 -8.99
N LEU A 143 7.97 -7.15 -9.77
CA LEU A 143 8.84 -6.03 -9.42
C LEU A 143 8.33 -5.30 -8.16
N ASP A 144 7.02 -5.09 -8.07
CA ASP A 144 6.38 -4.49 -6.90
C ASP A 144 6.54 -5.35 -5.64
N LEU A 145 6.47 -6.68 -5.77
CA LEU A 145 6.74 -7.61 -4.67
C LEU A 145 8.21 -7.56 -4.25
N PHE A 146 9.13 -7.47 -5.20
CA PHE A 146 10.55 -7.33 -4.94
C PHE A 146 10.85 -6.04 -4.17
N PHE A 147 10.41 -4.88 -4.66
CA PHE A 147 10.64 -3.61 -3.97
C PHE A 147 9.94 -3.53 -2.62
N ALA A 148 8.76 -4.16 -2.46
CA ALA A 148 8.11 -4.29 -1.17
C ALA A 148 8.98 -5.09 -0.17
N SER A 149 9.57 -6.19 -0.63
CA SER A 149 10.50 -7.02 0.16
C SER A 149 11.78 -6.24 0.53
N VAL A 150 12.39 -5.54 -0.41
CA VAL A 150 13.57 -4.68 -0.17
C VAL A 150 13.25 -3.54 0.80
N CYS A 151 12.06 -2.93 0.68
CA CYS A 151 11.61 -1.92 1.64
C CYS A 151 11.45 -2.50 3.04
N GLN A 152 10.99 -3.74 3.15
CA GLN A 152 10.82 -4.40 4.44
C GLN A 152 12.16 -4.70 5.11
N SER A 153 13.12 -5.27 4.39
CA SER A 153 14.47 -5.52 4.93
C SER A 153 15.14 -4.21 5.35
N THR A 154 14.99 -3.15 4.54
CA THR A 154 15.55 -1.82 4.86
C THR A 154 14.91 -1.22 6.12
N LYS A 155 13.60 -1.40 6.34
CA LYS A 155 12.90 -0.88 7.53
C LYS A 155 13.40 -1.46 8.86
N ARG A 156 14.01 -2.65 8.84
CA ARG A 156 14.60 -3.29 10.02
C ARG A 156 15.95 -2.68 10.42
N LEU A 157 16.58 -1.91 9.52
CA LEU A 157 17.87 -1.28 9.78
C LEU A 157 17.71 0.07 10.51
N PRO A 158 18.72 0.53 11.28
CA PRO A 158 18.76 1.88 11.83
C PRO A 158 18.59 2.99 10.78
N ARG A 159 17.97 4.12 11.18
CA ARG A 159 17.63 5.23 10.26
C ARG A 159 18.80 5.74 9.41
N LYS A 160 20.01 5.81 9.98
CA LYS A 160 21.21 6.24 9.23
C LYS A 160 21.53 5.28 8.07
N LEU A 161 21.41 3.97 8.30
CA LEU A 161 21.62 2.96 7.26
C LEU A 161 20.48 2.96 6.25
N GLN A 162 19.23 3.20 6.67
CA GLN A 162 18.10 3.37 5.74
C GLN A 162 18.35 4.50 4.74
N SER A 163 18.82 5.66 5.21
CA SER A 163 19.17 6.78 4.33
C SER A 163 20.30 6.44 3.37
N SER A 164 21.27 5.64 3.82
CA SER A 164 22.36 5.17 2.95
C SER A 164 21.86 4.24 1.85
N VAL A 165 21.03 3.25 2.20
CA VAL A 165 20.44 2.31 1.24
C VAL A 165 19.57 3.05 0.23
N LYS A 166 18.72 3.98 0.67
CA LYS A 166 17.88 4.79 -0.23
C LYS A 166 18.70 5.55 -1.26
N ARG A 167 19.78 6.21 -0.83
CA ARG A 167 20.67 6.93 -1.73
C ARG A 167 21.32 5.99 -2.75
N GLN A 168 21.86 4.86 -2.30
CA GLN A 168 22.48 3.89 -3.21
C GLN A 168 21.51 3.32 -4.26
N VAL A 169 20.25 3.08 -3.88
CA VAL A 169 19.23 2.61 -4.83
C VAL A 169 18.89 3.70 -5.85
N LEU A 170 18.75 4.97 -5.41
CA LEU A 170 18.50 6.08 -6.32
C LEU A 170 19.68 6.31 -7.28
N ASP A 171 20.91 6.28 -6.77
CA ASP A 171 22.12 6.45 -7.59
C ASP A 171 22.29 5.31 -8.62
N ALA A 172 21.80 4.11 -8.31
CA ALA A 172 21.80 3.00 -9.25
C ALA A 172 20.73 3.19 -10.34
N LEU A 173 19.53 3.64 -9.96
CA LEU A 173 18.45 3.93 -10.91
C LEU A 173 18.83 5.04 -11.88
N LEU A 174 19.37 6.16 -11.37
CA LEU A 174 19.80 7.28 -12.21
C LEU A 174 20.86 6.87 -13.24
N ARG A 175 21.81 6.00 -12.86
CA ARG A 175 22.82 5.48 -13.79
C ARG A 175 22.21 4.61 -14.89
N VAL A 176 21.29 3.73 -14.53
CA VAL A 176 20.60 2.88 -15.51
C VAL A 176 19.72 3.73 -16.44
N GLU A 177 19.06 4.76 -15.93
CA GLU A 177 18.27 5.70 -16.74
C GLU A 177 19.17 6.47 -17.72
N GLU A 178 20.33 6.96 -17.27
CA GLU A 178 21.30 7.66 -18.12
C GLU A 178 21.84 6.75 -19.24
N GLU A 179 22.22 5.51 -18.91
CA GLU A 179 22.68 4.51 -19.90
C GLU A 179 21.58 4.20 -20.92
N TRP A 180 20.34 4.06 -20.46
CA TRP A 180 19.19 3.81 -21.34
C TRP A 180 18.87 4.99 -22.26
N GLU A 181 18.98 6.22 -21.78
CA GLU A 181 18.81 7.43 -22.60
C GLU A 181 19.89 7.54 -23.70
N VAL A 182 21.13 7.18 -23.38
CA VAL A 182 22.25 7.14 -24.35
C VAL A 182 21.99 6.08 -25.43
N GLU A 183 21.62 4.84 -25.05
CA GLU A 183 21.30 3.77 -26.02
C GLU A 183 20.13 4.15 -26.96
N GLN A 184 19.12 4.85 -26.43
CA GLN A 184 18.00 5.35 -27.22
C GLN A 184 18.39 6.48 -28.17
N ALA A 185 19.32 7.35 -27.76
CA ALA A 185 19.84 8.44 -28.59
C ALA A 185 20.73 7.91 -29.73
N GLU A 186 21.58 6.92 -29.44
CA GLU A 186 22.39 6.23 -30.45
C GLU A 186 21.49 5.52 -31.49
N SER A 187 20.47 4.79 -31.02
CA SER A 187 19.50 4.10 -31.88
C SER A 187 18.73 5.06 -32.80
N LYS A 188 18.33 6.24 -32.31
CA LYS A 188 17.69 7.27 -33.14
C LYS A 188 18.64 7.88 -34.16
N THR A 189 19.92 8.03 -33.80
CA THR A 189 20.95 8.61 -34.68
C THR A 189 21.33 7.65 -35.81
N GLU A 190 21.33 6.34 -35.55
CA GLU A 190 21.54 5.31 -36.57
C GLU A 190 20.35 5.19 -37.54
N VAL A 191 19.12 5.26 -37.04
CA VAL A 191 17.91 5.27 -37.90
C VAL A 191 17.89 6.49 -38.82
N ASN A 192 18.35 7.65 -38.35
CA ASN A 192 18.35 8.89 -39.13
C ASN A 192 19.53 9.02 -40.12
N LYS A 193 20.54 8.13 -40.05
CA LYS A 193 21.62 8.02 -41.05
C LYS A 193 21.28 7.09 -42.22
N ASN A 194 20.18 6.33 -42.11
CA ASN A 194 19.74 5.37 -43.12
C ASN A 194 18.61 5.90 -44.03
N PHE A 195 18.40 7.22 -44.07
CA PHE A 195 17.52 7.92 -45.01
C PHE A 195 18.28 8.99 -45.80
#